data_AF-A0A7C5R1N4-F1
#
_entry.id   AF-A0A7C5R1N4-F1
#
_cell.length_a   1.000
_cell.length_b   1.000
_cell.length_c   1.000
_cell.angle_alpha   90.00
_cell.angle_beta   90.00
_cell.angle_gamma   90.00
#
_symmetry.space_group_name_H-M   'P 1'
#
loop_
_entity.id
_entity.type
_entity.pdbx_description
1 polymer ?
#
loop_
_entity_poly.entity_id
_entity_poly.type
_entity_poly.pdbx_seq_one_letter_code
_entity_poly.pdbx_strand_id
1 'polypeptide(L)'
;LKFSDIKHCIISTVVPQSLFHMRNLVRRHLGVEPLVIGEDNVDIGVKVTIDNPNEVGADRLVNAVGAYKKYGGPLVIVDSGTATTFDVIGDTGNFEGGIIAPGINLSLRALHDAAAKLPRIAIKKPDQVIGRNTIEAMQSGIFWGYIGLIDGLLQRILAEDSRQFKVIGTGGIVSLFQGASEYIDQYDSEITINGLLEIWRRNKSA
;
A
#
# COMPACT_ATOMS: atom_id res chain seq x y z
N LEU A 1 26.48 -8.33 -4.27
CA LEU A 1 26.66 -7.15 -3.41
C LEU A 1 27.22 -7.60 -2.07
N LYS A 2 28.27 -6.96 -1.59
CA LYS A 2 28.75 -7.05 -0.21
C LYS A 2 28.13 -5.90 0.60
N PHE A 3 28.08 -6.03 1.93
CA PHE A 3 27.59 -4.93 2.78
C PHE A 3 28.37 -3.62 2.57
N SER A 4 29.67 -3.72 2.26
CA SER A 4 30.53 -2.58 1.91
C SER A 4 30.06 -1.76 0.70
N ASP A 5 29.23 -2.36 -0.17
CA ASP A 5 28.73 -1.72 -1.39
C ASP A 5 27.52 -0.82 -1.10
N ILE A 6 26.89 -0.96 0.06
CA ILE A 6 25.70 -0.20 0.48
C ILE A 6 26.17 1.05 1.24
N LYS A 7 25.97 2.23 0.65
CA LYS A 7 26.45 3.51 1.21
C LYS A 7 25.39 4.35 1.91
N HIS A 8 24.12 4.00 1.73
CA HIS A 8 22.99 4.74 2.27
C HIS A 8 21.87 3.79 2.63
N CYS A 9 21.05 4.19 3.59
CA CYS A 9 19.87 3.45 4.02
C CYS A 9 18.74 4.44 4.29
N ILE A 10 17.54 4.08 3.86
CA ILE A 10 16.30 4.78 4.20
C ILE A 10 15.31 3.76 4.76
N ILE A 11 14.56 4.14 5.78
CA ILE A 11 13.63 3.28 6.50
C ILE A 11 12.26 3.95 6.50
N SER A 12 11.23 3.22 6.08
CA SER A 12 9.82 3.53 6.39
C SER A 12 9.26 2.42 7.27
N THR A 13 8.59 2.79 8.36
CA THR A 13 7.97 1.82 9.26
C THR A 13 6.76 2.43 9.95
N VAL A 14 5.70 1.62 10.07
CA VAL A 14 4.50 1.93 10.87
C VAL A 14 4.51 1.19 12.22
N VAL A 15 5.63 0.55 12.58
CA VAL A 15 5.82 -0.20 13.83
C VAL A 15 6.95 0.43 14.64
N PRO A 16 6.68 1.42 15.51
CA PRO A 16 7.70 2.20 16.20
C PRO A 16 8.69 1.36 17.01
N GLN A 17 8.22 0.27 17.61
CA GLN A 17 9.05 -0.62 18.44
C GLN A 17 10.16 -1.31 17.63
N SER A 18 10.00 -1.46 16.31
CA SER A 18 11.01 -2.06 15.43
C SER A 18 12.16 -1.11 15.08
N LEU A 19 11.94 0.21 15.17
CA LEU A 19 12.84 1.22 14.63
C LEU A 19 14.21 1.20 15.31
N PHE A 20 14.25 1.10 16.63
CA PHE A 20 15.51 1.05 17.39
C PHE A 20 16.41 -0.11 16.93
N HIS A 21 15.82 -1.29 16.75
CA HIS A 21 16.56 -2.47 16.32
C HIS A 21 17.04 -2.34 14.86
N MET A 22 16.21 -1.81 13.96
CA MET A 22 16.59 -1.58 12.57
C MET A 22 17.72 -0.54 12.45
N ARG A 23 17.64 0.59 13.17
CA ARG A 23 18.73 1.58 13.20
C ARG A 23 20.04 0.97 13.68
N ASN A 24 20.00 0.18 14.75
CA ASN A 24 21.20 -0.47 15.27
C ASN A 24 21.80 -1.48 14.28
N LEU A 25 20.95 -2.23 13.58
CA LEU A 25 21.40 -3.15 12.52
C LEU A 25 22.15 -2.38 11.43
N VAL A 26 21.54 -1.30 10.93
CA VAL A 26 22.12 -0.44 9.88
C VAL A 26 23.45 0.17 10.35
N ARG A 27 23.49 0.78 11.54
CA ARG A 27 24.73 1.37 12.08
C ARG A 27 25.85 0.34 12.24
N ARG A 28 25.54 -0.85 12.77
CA ARG A 28 26.55 -1.89 13.06
C ARG A 28 27.08 -2.58 11.80
N HIS A 29 26.23 -2.84 10.81
CA HIS A 29 26.61 -3.65 9.65
C HIS A 29 26.90 -2.82 8.40
N LEU A 30 26.30 -1.65 8.27
CA LEU A 30 26.50 -0.74 7.13
C LEU A 30 27.39 0.46 7.49
N GLY A 31 27.51 0.81 8.77
CA GLY A 31 28.31 1.96 9.20
C GLY A 31 27.71 3.30 8.81
N VAL A 32 26.41 3.38 8.55
CA VAL A 32 25.70 4.59 8.13
C VAL A 32 24.56 4.93 9.07
N GLU A 33 24.17 6.20 9.12
CA GLU A 33 22.92 6.62 9.75
C GLU A 33 21.78 6.49 8.74
N PRO A 34 20.71 5.71 9.03
CA PRO A 34 19.57 5.63 8.12
C PRO A 34 18.74 6.92 8.19
N LEU A 35 18.26 7.36 7.03
CA LEU A 35 17.17 8.34 6.94
C LEU A 35 15.86 7.63 7.33
N VAL A 36 15.08 8.20 8.22
CA VAL A 36 13.83 7.57 8.70
C VAL A 36 12.65 8.44 8.31
N ILE A 37 11.72 7.89 7.53
CA ILE A 37 10.51 8.61 7.13
C ILE A 37 9.71 9.04 8.37
N GLY A 38 9.31 10.31 8.40
CA GLY A 38 8.52 10.91 9.48
C GLY A 38 9.33 11.59 10.57
N GLU A 39 10.67 11.57 10.52
CA GLU A 39 11.49 12.41 11.39
C GLU A 39 11.53 13.86 10.88
N ASP A 40 11.63 14.82 11.79
CA ASP A 40 11.57 16.27 11.50
C ASP A 40 12.62 16.74 10.47
N ASN A 41 13.72 16.00 10.35
CA ASN A 41 14.82 16.29 9.43
C ASN A 41 14.65 15.64 8.04
N VAL A 42 13.49 15.07 7.73
CA VAL A 42 13.22 14.38 6.46
C VAL A 42 12.15 15.11 5.66
N ASP A 43 12.57 15.75 4.57
CA ASP A 43 11.62 16.29 3.59
C ASP A 43 11.07 15.17 2.71
N ILE A 44 9.81 14.79 2.95
CA ILE A 44 9.09 13.80 2.12
C ILE A 44 8.67 14.44 0.79
N GLY A 45 8.37 15.74 0.80
CA GLY A 45 7.99 16.45 -0.41
C GLY A 45 6.54 16.33 -0.86
N VAL A 46 5.68 15.86 0.03
CA VAL A 46 4.23 15.74 -0.19
C VAL A 46 3.54 16.54 0.89
N LYS A 47 2.67 17.46 0.47
CA LYS A 47 1.78 18.12 1.42
C LYS A 47 0.61 17.20 1.72
N VAL A 48 0.25 17.11 2.99
CA VAL A 48 -0.93 16.37 3.46
C VAL A 48 -2.03 17.38 3.76
N THR A 49 -3.19 17.21 3.14
CA THR A 49 -4.30 18.19 3.22
C THR A 49 -5.53 17.68 3.99
N ILE A 50 -5.39 16.58 4.72
CA ILE A 50 -6.42 16.12 5.67
C ILE A 50 -6.34 16.89 6.98
N ASP A 51 -7.38 16.80 7.81
CA ASP A 51 -7.51 17.53 9.08
C ASP A 51 -6.33 17.30 10.04
N ASN A 52 -5.87 16.05 10.15
CA ASN A 52 -4.76 15.66 11.02
C ASN A 52 -3.61 15.05 10.19
N PRO A 53 -2.68 15.87 9.67
CA PRO A 53 -1.58 15.40 8.84
C PRO A 53 -0.70 14.31 9.46
N ASN A 54 -0.52 14.34 10.79
CA ASN A 54 0.34 13.42 11.52
C ASN A 54 -0.25 12.00 11.65
N GLU A 55 -1.51 11.79 11.27
CA GLU A 55 -2.17 10.47 11.33
C GLU A 55 -1.91 9.62 10.08
N VAL A 56 -1.35 10.21 9.02
CA VAL A 56 -1.05 9.47 7.79
C VAL A 56 0.17 8.57 8.00
N GLY A 57 0.00 7.29 7.71
CA GLY A 57 1.10 6.31 7.75
C GLY A 57 2.25 6.68 6.81
N ALA A 58 3.48 6.46 7.28
CA ALA A 58 4.70 6.75 6.53
C ALA A 58 4.76 6.00 5.18
N ASP A 59 4.23 4.77 5.13
CA ASP A 59 4.11 3.95 3.93
C ASP A 59 3.19 4.58 2.87
N ARG A 60 2.04 5.12 3.27
CA ARG A 60 1.11 5.82 2.38
C ARG A 60 1.73 7.07 1.76
N LEU A 61 2.49 7.84 2.54
CA LEU A 61 3.21 9.01 2.03
C LEU A 61 4.34 8.61 1.06
N VAL A 62 5.07 7.54 1.36
CA VAL A 62 6.08 6.97 0.45
C VAL A 62 5.44 6.53 -0.86
N ASN A 63 4.28 5.85 -0.79
CA ASN A 63 3.54 5.42 -1.98
C ASN A 63 3.09 6.62 -2.81
N ALA A 64 2.59 7.69 -2.18
CA ALA A 64 2.23 8.93 -2.85
C ALA A 64 3.40 9.51 -3.65
N VAL A 65 4.58 9.64 -3.03
CA VAL A 65 5.79 10.13 -3.72
C VAL A 65 6.14 9.23 -4.91
N GLY A 66 6.21 7.91 -4.69
CA GLY A 66 6.63 6.95 -5.70
C GLY A 66 5.69 6.89 -6.90
N ALA A 67 4.37 6.84 -6.63
CA ALA A 67 3.35 6.79 -7.66
C ALA A 67 3.32 8.10 -8.45
N TYR A 68 3.29 9.26 -7.77
CA TYR A 68 3.26 10.55 -8.45
C TYR A 68 4.50 10.79 -9.30
N LYS A 69 5.69 10.40 -8.80
CA LYS A 69 6.95 10.52 -9.56
C LYS A 69 6.91 9.75 -10.88
N LYS A 70 6.29 8.57 -10.90
CA LYS A 70 6.25 7.68 -12.06
C LYS A 70 5.08 7.96 -13.00
N TYR A 71 3.92 8.31 -12.45
CA TYR A 71 2.66 8.36 -13.18
C TYR A 71 2.05 9.77 -13.32
N GLY A 72 2.51 10.75 -12.55
CA GLY A 72 1.85 12.06 -12.44
C GLY A 72 0.50 11.98 -11.72
N GLY A 73 -0.10 13.13 -11.41
CA GLY A 73 -1.41 13.23 -10.78
C GLY A 73 -2.51 13.75 -11.73
N PRO A 74 -3.78 13.66 -11.33
CA PRO A 74 -4.26 13.07 -10.09
C PRO A 74 -4.33 11.53 -10.17
N LEU A 75 -4.14 10.84 -9.05
CA LEU A 75 -4.11 9.38 -9.01
C LEU A 75 -4.73 8.82 -7.73
N VAL A 76 -5.24 7.58 -7.81
CA VAL A 76 -5.69 6.79 -6.65
C VAL A 76 -4.76 5.59 -6.50
N ILE A 77 -4.20 5.38 -5.32
CA ILE A 77 -3.35 4.23 -5.01
C ILE A 77 -4.16 3.23 -4.20
N VAL A 78 -4.30 2.01 -4.71
CA VAL A 78 -4.87 0.87 -3.97
C VAL A 78 -3.72 0.00 -3.48
N ASP A 79 -3.38 0.08 -2.20
CA ASP A 79 -2.35 -0.78 -1.60
C ASP A 79 -3.00 -1.89 -0.77
N SER A 80 -2.79 -3.15 -1.14
CA SER A 80 -3.25 -4.30 -0.35
C SER A 80 -2.11 -4.99 0.38
N GLY A 81 -1.99 -4.65 1.67
CA GLY A 81 -1.12 -5.28 2.66
C GLY A 81 -1.91 -5.86 3.83
N THR A 82 -1.58 -5.45 5.06
CA THR A 82 -2.33 -5.84 6.27
C THR A 82 -3.75 -5.25 6.26
N ALA A 83 -3.86 -3.99 5.84
CA ALA A 83 -5.10 -3.33 5.44
C ALA A 83 -5.07 -3.15 3.92
N THR A 84 -6.22 -2.87 3.32
CA THR A 84 -6.28 -2.31 1.97
C THR A 84 -6.60 -0.84 2.07
N THR A 85 -5.72 0.01 1.55
CA THR A 85 -5.89 1.46 1.55
C THR A 85 -6.18 1.96 0.14
N PHE A 86 -6.92 3.06 0.07
CA PHE A 86 -7.21 3.80 -1.16
C PHE A 86 -6.74 5.23 -0.92
N ASP A 87 -5.62 5.62 -1.48
CA ASP A 87 -5.00 6.92 -1.24
C ASP A 87 -5.27 7.86 -2.41
N VAL A 88 -5.93 8.98 -2.16
CA VAL A 88 -6.25 10.00 -3.18
C VAL A 88 -5.13 11.01 -3.21
N ILE A 89 -4.47 11.11 -4.36
CA ILE A 89 -3.35 12.02 -4.60
C ILE A 89 -3.76 13.03 -5.66
N GLY A 90 -3.65 14.31 -5.31
CA GLY A 90 -4.05 15.41 -6.17
C GLY A 90 -3.13 15.69 -7.35
N ASP A 91 -3.52 16.66 -8.17
CA ASP A 91 -2.80 17.09 -9.38
C ASP A 91 -1.36 17.56 -9.12
N THR A 92 -1.09 18.03 -7.91
CA THR A 92 0.23 18.53 -7.48
C THR A 92 1.04 17.50 -6.69
N GLY A 93 0.53 16.27 -6.56
CA GLY A 93 1.17 15.20 -5.79
C GLY A 93 0.88 15.24 -4.29
N ASN A 94 -0.05 16.10 -3.86
CA ASN A 94 -0.45 16.21 -2.47
C ASN A 94 -1.32 15.01 -2.07
N PHE A 95 -1.17 14.56 -0.82
CA PHE A 95 -2.02 13.55 -0.22
C PHE A 95 -3.31 14.23 0.26
N GLU A 96 -4.44 13.88 -0.35
CA GLU A 96 -5.72 14.56 -0.14
C GLU A 96 -6.68 13.78 0.76
N GLY A 97 -6.40 12.49 0.99
CA GLY A 97 -7.21 11.64 1.85
C GLY A 97 -7.22 10.20 1.38
N GLY A 98 -8.20 9.45 1.86
CA GLY A 98 -8.35 8.08 1.43
C GLY A 98 -9.31 7.24 2.26
N ILE A 99 -9.32 5.95 1.95
CA ILE A 99 -10.16 4.94 2.58
C ILE A 99 -9.27 3.84 3.14
N ILE A 100 -9.67 3.25 4.27
CA ILE A 100 -9.00 2.08 4.85
C ILE A 100 -10.04 0.96 5.02
N ALA A 101 -9.76 -0.21 4.46
CA ALA A 101 -10.58 -1.41 4.55
C ALA A 101 -9.76 -2.58 5.13
N PRO A 102 -10.40 -3.61 5.74
CA PRO A 102 -9.70 -4.80 6.23
C PRO A 102 -8.98 -5.54 5.10
N GLY A 103 -7.69 -5.81 5.23
CA GLY A 103 -6.89 -6.55 4.23
C GLY A 103 -7.37 -7.99 4.04
N ILE A 104 -7.11 -8.60 2.89
CA ILE A 104 -7.66 -9.93 2.54
C ILE A 104 -7.23 -11.02 3.53
N ASN A 105 -5.94 -11.05 3.86
CA ASN A 105 -5.42 -12.01 4.85
C ASN A 105 -5.99 -11.77 6.25
N LEU A 106 -6.34 -10.53 6.59
CA LEU A 106 -7.03 -10.23 7.84
C LEU A 106 -8.48 -10.72 7.79
N SER A 107 -9.21 -10.43 6.73
CA SER A 107 -10.59 -10.89 6.52
C SER A 107 -10.71 -12.41 6.54
N LEU A 108 -9.76 -13.12 5.91
CA LEU A 108 -9.74 -14.57 5.92
C LEU A 108 -9.45 -15.16 7.30
N ARG A 109 -8.49 -14.57 8.03
CA ARG A 109 -8.21 -14.96 9.43
C ARG A 109 -9.43 -14.76 10.31
N ALA A 110 -10.09 -13.61 10.21
CA ALA A 110 -11.31 -13.33 10.96
C ALA A 110 -12.41 -14.38 10.71
N LEU A 111 -12.59 -14.79 9.45
CA LEU A 111 -13.57 -15.82 9.09
C LEU A 111 -13.23 -17.20 9.69
N HIS A 112 -11.95 -17.58 9.66
CA HIS A 112 -11.47 -18.83 10.27
C HIS A 112 -11.61 -18.82 11.80
N ASP A 113 -11.23 -17.72 12.45
CA ASP A 113 -11.24 -17.59 13.91
C ASP A 113 -12.67 -17.51 14.46
N ALA A 114 -13.60 -16.91 13.71
CA ALA A 114 -15.01 -16.77 14.12
C ALA A 114 -15.84 -18.04 13.96
N ALA A 115 -15.43 -19.00 13.13
CA ALA A 115 -16.25 -20.16 12.78
C ALA A 115 -15.49 -21.48 12.85
N ALA A 116 -15.85 -22.31 13.83
CA ALA A 116 -15.16 -23.58 14.13
C ALA A 116 -15.07 -24.59 12.96
N LYS A 117 -15.91 -24.45 11.93
CA LYS A 117 -15.94 -25.35 10.77
C LYS A 117 -15.26 -24.80 9.52
N LEU A 118 -14.79 -23.55 9.54
CA LEU A 118 -14.18 -22.92 8.36
C LEU A 118 -12.66 -23.16 8.37
N PRO A 119 -12.11 -23.89 7.39
CA PRO A 119 -10.68 -24.17 7.35
C PRO A 119 -9.88 -22.93 6.92
N ARG A 120 -8.57 -22.95 7.16
CA ARG A 120 -7.66 -22.02 6.49
C ARG A 120 -7.57 -22.39 5.02
N ILE A 121 -7.73 -21.41 4.13
CA ILE A 121 -7.66 -21.60 2.68
C ILE A 121 -6.59 -20.68 2.06
N ALA A 122 -6.08 -21.05 0.90
CA ALA A 122 -5.28 -20.13 0.08
C ALA A 122 -6.21 -19.25 -0.77
N ILE A 123 -5.81 -17.99 -0.97
CA ILE A 123 -6.49 -17.08 -1.89
C ILE A 123 -6.22 -17.57 -3.31
N LYS A 124 -7.29 -17.86 -4.05
CA LYS A 124 -7.23 -18.29 -5.45
C LYS A 124 -8.47 -17.80 -6.19
N LYS A 125 -8.31 -17.37 -7.44
CA LYS A 125 -9.44 -17.13 -8.33
C LYS A 125 -10.24 -18.43 -8.52
N PRO A 126 -11.53 -18.47 -8.17
CA PRO A 126 -12.34 -19.66 -8.35
C PRO A 126 -12.71 -19.85 -9.83
N ASP A 127 -12.89 -21.11 -10.25
CA ASP A 127 -13.32 -21.43 -11.62
C ASP A 127 -14.80 -21.09 -11.87
N GLN A 128 -15.61 -21.04 -10.81
CA GLN A 128 -17.03 -20.69 -10.82
C GLN A 128 -17.33 -19.78 -9.62
N VAL A 129 -18.28 -18.86 -9.78
CA VAL A 129 -18.68 -17.95 -8.69
C VAL A 129 -19.44 -18.70 -7.58
N ILE A 130 -20.30 -19.66 -7.92
CA ILE A 130 -21.05 -20.42 -6.92
C ILE A 130 -20.24 -21.67 -6.54
N GLY A 131 -19.65 -21.67 -5.35
CA GLY A 131 -18.91 -22.82 -4.81
C GLY A 131 -19.84 -23.95 -4.37
N ARG A 132 -19.41 -25.20 -4.60
CA ARG A 132 -20.20 -26.41 -4.29
C ARG A 132 -19.73 -27.13 -3.01
N ASN A 133 -18.72 -26.58 -2.35
CA ASN A 133 -18.27 -27.00 -1.03
C ASN A 133 -17.76 -25.78 -0.24
N THR A 134 -17.46 -25.96 1.04
CA THR A 134 -17.03 -24.89 1.94
C THR A 134 -15.79 -24.15 1.44
N ILE A 135 -14.80 -24.86 0.91
CA ILE A 135 -13.54 -24.24 0.44
C ILE A 135 -13.83 -23.37 -0.78
N GLU A 136 -14.55 -23.89 -1.78
CA GLU A 136 -14.91 -23.13 -2.98
C GLU A 136 -15.80 -21.92 -2.66
N ALA A 137 -16.77 -22.09 -1.75
CA ALA A 137 -17.66 -21.01 -1.32
C ALA A 137 -16.87 -19.89 -0.62
N MET A 138 -15.93 -20.24 0.27
CA MET A 138 -15.04 -19.28 0.92
C MET A 138 -14.11 -18.61 -0.08
N GLN A 139 -13.50 -19.36 -1.01
CA GLN A 139 -12.62 -18.80 -2.04
C GLN A 139 -13.36 -17.80 -2.92
N SER A 140 -14.60 -18.12 -3.32
CA SER A 140 -15.42 -17.21 -4.11
C SER A 140 -15.80 -15.94 -3.35
N GLY A 141 -16.29 -16.10 -2.11
CA GLY A 141 -16.66 -14.96 -1.27
C GLY A 141 -15.49 -14.03 -1.00
N ILE A 142 -14.30 -14.57 -0.75
CA ILE A 142 -13.09 -13.77 -0.56
C ILE A 142 -12.64 -13.14 -1.88
N PHE A 143 -12.51 -13.89 -2.97
CA PHE A 143 -11.98 -13.35 -4.21
C PHE A 143 -12.91 -12.30 -4.84
N TRP A 144 -14.15 -12.68 -5.13
CA TRP A 144 -15.10 -11.79 -5.79
C TRP A 144 -15.67 -10.73 -4.86
N GLY A 145 -15.82 -11.03 -3.57
CA GLY A 145 -16.22 -10.04 -2.58
C GLY A 145 -15.18 -8.94 -2.43
N TYR A 146 -13.89 -9.26 -2.50
CA TYR A 146 -12.84 -8.25 -2.42
C TYR A 146 -12.69 -7.42 -3.69
N ILE A 147 -12.86 -8.03 -4.87
CA ILE A 147 -12.99 -7.28 -6.13
C ILE A 147 -14.17 -6.30 -6.04
N GLY A 148 -15.34 -6.77 -5.59
CA GLY A 148 -16.51 -5.91 -5.41
C GLY A 148 -16.29 -4.78 -4.40
N LEU A 149 -15.53 -5.03 -3.34
CA LEU A 149 -15.11 -4.00 -2.39
C LEU A 149 -14.21 -2.95 -3.07
N ILE A 150 -13.18 -3.39 -3.79
CA ILE A 150 -12.23 -2.50 -4.47
C ILE A 150 -12.95 -1.66 -5.52
N ASP A 151 -13.66 -2.31 -6.45
CA ASP A 151 -14.34 -1.64 -7.55
C ASP A 151 -15.48 -0.75 -7.05
N GLY A 152 -16.22 -1.20 -6.03
CA GLY A 152 -17.28 -0.41 -5.43
C GLY A 152 -16.78 0.85 -4.71
N LEU A 153 -15.61 0.80 -4.07
CA LEU A 153 -14.99 1.96 -3.44
C LEU A 153 -14.36 2.90 -4.48
N LEU A 154 -13.66 2.35 -5.48
CA LEU A 154 -13.12 3.13 -6.59
C LEU A 154 -14.23 3.88 -7.33
N GLN A 155 -15.32 3.20 -7.67
CA GLN A 155 -16.48 3.83 -8.30
C GLN A 155 -17.01 5.02 -7.48
N ARG A 156 -17.04 4.92 -6.15
CA ARG A 156 -17.48 6.01 -5.26
C ARG A 156 -16.51 7.17 -5.27
N ILE A 157 -15.21 6.90 -5.16
CA ILE A 157 -14.15 7.93 -5.22
C ILE A 157 -14.26 8.69 -6.55
N LEU A 158 -14.34 7.96 -7.67
CA LEU A 158 -14.40 8.54 -9.02
C LEU A 158 -15.72 9.25 -9.32
N ALA A 159 -16.79 8.95 -8.58
CA ALA A 159 -18.07 9.64 -8.71
C ALA A 159 -18.14 10.90 -7.82
N GLU A 160 -17.44 10.90 -6.69
CA GLU A 160 -17.37 12.04 -5.77
C GLU A 160 -16.50 13.18 -6.33
N ASP A 161 -15.50 12.83 -7.14
CA ASP A 161 -14.56 13.78 -7.72
C ASP A 161 -14.52 13.68 -9.25
N SER A 162 -14.82 14.80 -9.93
CA SER A 162 -14.88 14.90 -11.39
C SER A 162 -13.53 14.78 -12.11
N ARG A 163 -12.40 14.81 -11.39
CA ARG A 163 -11.06 14.67 -11.97
C ARG A 163 -10.88 13.28 -12.59
N GLN A 164 -10.06 13.20 -13.62
CA GLN A 164 -9.70 11.94 -14.26
C GLN A 164 -8.51 11.32 -13.52
N PHE A 165 -8.80 10.46 -12.55
CA PHE A 165 -7.76 9.76 -11.80
C PHE A 165 -7.20 8.59 -12.59
N LYS A 166 -5.88 8.43 -12.51
CA LYS A 166 -5.25 7.16 -12.81
C LYS A 166 -5.25 6.27 -11.57
N VAL A 167 -5.70 5.03 -11.67
CA VAL A 167 -5.77 4.10 -10.55
C VAL A 167 -4.60 3.12 -10.59
N ILE A 168 -3.79 3.08 -9.55
CA ILE A 168 -2.65 2.18 -9.43
C ILE A 168 -2.84 1.19 -8.29
N GLY A 169 -2.76 -0.09 -8.59
CA GLY A 169 -2.72 -1.17 -7.61
C GLY A 169 -1.29 -1.52 -7.20
N THR A 170 -1.02 -1.64 -5.90
CA THR A 170 0.26 -2.09 -5.33
C THR A 170 0.03 -3.01 -4.12
N GLY A 171 1.10 -3.56 -3.56
CA GLY A 171 1.04 -4.50 -2.45
C GLY A 171 0.94 -5.96 -2.89
N GLY A 172 1.31 -6.86 -1.99
CA GLY A 172 1.59 -8.26 -2.33
C GLY A 172 0.37 -9.07 -2.79
N ILE A 173 -0.85 -8.59 -2.49
CA ILE A 173 -2.09 -9.32 -2.77
C ILE A 173 -2.81 -8.77 -4.02
N VAL A 174 -2.52 -7.53 -4.42
CA VAL A 174 -3.18 -6.91 -5.58
C VAL A 174 -2.81 -7.62 -6.89
N SER A 175 -1.64 -8.26 -6.96
CA SER A 175 -1.24 -9.16 -8.06
C SER A 175 -2.20 -10.33 -8.29
N LEU A 176 -2.86 -10.85 -7.24
CA LEU A 176 -3.83 -11.94 -7.37
C LEU A 176 -5.10 -11.50 -8.10
N PHE A 177 -5.36 -10.19 -8.13
CA PHE A 177 -6.51 -9.57 -8.77
C PHE A 177 -6.18 -8.94 -10.11
N GLN A 178 -4.96 -9.14 -10.62
CA GLN A 178 -4.55 -8.56 -11.89
C GLN A 178 -5.51 -8.99 -13.01
N GLY A 179 -6.12 -7.99 -13.65
CA GLY A 179 -7.13 -8.19 -14.70
C GLY A 179 -8.51 -8.64 -14.21
N ALA A 180 -8.78 -8.59 -12.91
CA ALA A 180 -10.10 -8.88 -12.34
C ALA A 180 -10.86 -7.62 -11.88
N SER A 181 -10.16 -6.53 -11.56
CA SER A 181 -10.77 -5.22 -11.29
C SER A 181 -11.07 -4.50 -12.61
N GLU A 182 -12.21 -3.82 -12.67
CA GLU A 182 -12.59 -2.99 -13.82
C GLU A 182 -11.96 -1.58 -13.80
N TYR A 183 -11.51 -1.13 -12.62
CA TYR A 183 -11.09 0.26 -12.39
C TYR A 183 -9.59 0.44 -12.19
N ILE A 184 -8.82 -0.62 -11.90
CA ILE A 184 -7.36 -0.52 -11.74
C ILE A 184 -6.69 -0.46 -13.12
N ASP A 185 -6.04 0.67 -13.44
CA ASP A 185 -5.35 0.87 -14.72
C ASP A 185 -4.01 0.12 -14.80
N GLN A 186 -3.27 0.10 -13.69
CA GLN A 186 -1.92 -0.43 -13.64
C GLN A 186 -1.64 -1.11 -12.31
N TYR A 187 -0.87 -2.20 -12.36
CA TYR A 187 -0.36 -2.91 -11.19
C TYR A 187 1.15 -2.65 -11.11
N ASP A 188 1.62 -2.07 -10.00
CA ASP A 188 3.02 -1.69 -9.83
C ASP A 188 3.52 -1.96 -8.41
N SER A 189 4.25 -3.07 -8.24
CA SER A 189 4.84 -3.47 -6.96
C SER A 189 6.02 -2.60 -6.52
N GLU A 190 6.56 -1.76 -7.39
CA GLU A 190 7.78 -1.01 -7.12
C GLU A 190 7.50 0.41 -6.59
N ILE A 191 6.23 0.82 -6.48
CA ILE A 191 5.87 2.17 -6.01
C ILE A 191 6.54 2.53 -4.69
N THR A 192 6.48 1.65 -3.69
CA THR A 192 7.04 1.93 -2.36
C THR A 192 8.56 2.10 -2.42
N ILE A 193 9.25 1.22 -3.16
CA ILE A 193 10.71 1.28 -3.31
C ILE A 193 11.13 2.54 -4.08
N ASN A 194 10.39 2.88 -5.13
CA ASN A 194 10.61 4.10 -5.91
C ASN A 194 10.37 5.36 -5.06
N GLY A 195 9.35 5.35 -4.21
CA GLY A 195 9.08 6.43 -3.26
C GLY A 195 10.22 6.64 -2.27
N LEU A 196 10.70 5.55 -1.65
CA LEU A 196 11.87 5.61 -0.75
C LEU A 196 13.10 6.17 -1.44
N LEU A 197 13.37 5.73 -2.67
CA LEU A 197 14.51 6.21 -3.44
C LEU A 197 14.40 7.70 -3.78
N GLU A 198 13.21 8.17 -4.15
CA GLU A 198 12.98 9.58 -4.47
C GLU A 198 13.11 10.48 -3.22
N ILE A 199 12.55 10.05 -2.09
CA ILE A 199 12.69 10.77 -0.81
C ILE A 199 14.17 10.81 -0.39
N TRP A 200 14.89 9.68 -0.50
CA TRP A 200 16.32 9.68 -0.21
C TRP A 200 17.09 10.67 -1.10
N ARG A 201 16.83 10.71 -2.41
CA ARG A 201 17.48 11.65 -3.35
C ARG A 201 17.24 13.11 -2.97
N ARG A 202 16.01 13.45 -2.58
CA ARG A 202 15.61 14.78 -2.13
C ARG A 202 16.41 15.25 -0.91
N ASN A 203 16.70 14.35 0.01
CA ASN A 203 17.42 14.64 1.25
C ASN A 203 18.95 14.49 1.13
N LYS A 204 19.49 14.10 -0.03
CA LYS A 204 20.94 13.91 -0.22
C LYS A 204 21.73 15.21 -0.35
N SER A 205 21.06 16.32 -0.64
CA SER A 205 21.70 17.63 -0.93
C SER A 205 21.51 18.66 0.20
N ALA A 206 21.06 18.22 1.38
CA ALA A 206 20.90 19.05 2.57
C ALA A 206 22.03 18.80 3.57
#